data_AF-A0A2J6RE68-F1
#
_entry.id   AF-A0A2J6RE68-F1
#
_cell.length_a   1.000
_cell.length_b   1.000
_cell.length_c   1.000
_cell.angle_alpha   90.00
_cell.angle_beta   90.00
_cell.angle_gamma   90.00
#
_symmetry.space_group_name_H-M   'P 1'
#
loop_
_entity.id
_entity.type
_entity.pdbx_description
1 polymer ?
#
loop_
_entity_poly.entity_id
_entity_poly.type
_entity_poly.pdbx_seq_one_letter_code
_entity_poly.pdbx_strand_id
1 'polypeptide(L)'
;MATFNQVQLSNSTLKSKTVHKSKLTKCTLIRITFHNSSITDSILKNCSMYDSIIHTSKLYNCKIYGTQGMLRSQPTLSKFPAEIREIIFELCLAETWTGKTPSLVIALRCQKELYSQALEVFQKMNRFFLRDANRLVLFKSMPETVLSNIRSITIANLFM
;
A
#
# COMPACT_ATOMS: atom_id res chain seq x y z
N MET A 1 30.79 29.17 -12.95
CA MET A 1 29.60 28.35 -12.59
C MET A 1 29.06 27.77 -13.88
N ALA A 2 28.94 26.43 -14.01
CA ALA A 2 28.49 25.82 -15.26
C ALA A 2 27.03 25.40 -15.13
N THR A 3 26.24 25.73 -16.16
CA THR A 3 24.81 25.47 -16.24
C THR A 3 24.54 24.46 -17.34
N PHE A 4 23.85 23.38 -17.01
CA PHE A 4 23.42 22.37 -17.97
C PHE A 4 21.95 22.61 -18.31
N ASN A 5 21.65 22.80 -19.59
CA ASN A 5 20.29 22.99 -20.07
C ASN A 5 19.96 21.86 -21.06
N GLN A 6 18.82 21.19 -20.87
CA GLN A 6 18.37 20.10 -21.74
C GLN A 6 19.36 18.94 -21.87
N VAL A 7 20.04 18.59 -20.78
CA VAL A 7 21.05 17.53 -20.81
C VAL A 7 20.44 16.22 -20.31
N GLN A 8 20.84 15.12 -20.93
CA GLN A 8 20.59 13.78 -20.42
C GLN A 8 21.91 13.19 -19.89
N LEU A 9 21.95 12.83 -18.62
CA LEU A 9 23.11 12.21 -17.99
C LEU A 9 22.72 10.93 -17.30
N SER A 10 23.53 9.90 -17.51
CA SER A 10 23.39 8.61 -16.85
C SER A 10 24.70 8.19 -16.23
N ASN A 11 24.65 7.51 -15.08
CA ASN A 11 25.83 6.92 -14.43
C ASN A 11 26.96 7.94 -14.20
N SER A 12 26.58 9.18 -13.88
CA SER A 12 27.50 10.32 -13.81
C SER A 12 27.57 10.91 -12.41
N THR A 13 28.70 11.51 -12.07
CA THR A 13 28.87 12.30 -10.84
C THR A 13 28.94 13.78 -11.18
N LEU A 14 28.02 14.57 -10.61
CA LEU A 14 28.01 16.02 -10.75
C LEU A 14 28.16 16.66 -9.38
N LYS A 15 28.98 17.73 -9.32
CA LYS A 15 29.24 18.49 -8.11
C LYS A 15 29.20 19.99 -8.39
N SER A 16 28.46 20.74 -7.57
CA SER A 16 28.44 22.20 -7.59
C SER A 16 28.04 22.80 -8.95
N LYS A 17 26.86 22.42 -9.45
CA LYS A 17 26.34 22.81 -10.77
C LYS A 17 24.89 23.27 -10.68
N THR A 18 24.45 23.98 -11.72
CA THR A 18 23.02 24.27 -11.92
C THR A 18 22.52 23.49 -13.11
N VAL A 19 21.35 22.86 -12.97
CA VAL A 19 20.77 21.97 -13.97
C VAL A 19 19.33 22.39 -14.25
N HIS A 20 19.02 22.65 -15.52
CA HIS A 20 17.71 23.09 -15.97
C HIS A 20 17.15 22.14 -17.03
N LYS A 21 15.85 21.83 -16.97
CA LYS A 21 15.11 21.07 -18.00
C LYS A 21 15.83 19.78 -18.44
N SER A 22 16.47 19.08 -17.52
CA SER A 22 17.38 17.97 -17.82
C SER A 22 16.87 16.66 -17.22
N LYS A 23 17.35 15.53 -17.75
CA LYS A 23 17.03 14.19 -17.24
C LYS A 23 18.29 13.51 -16.71
N LEU A 24 18.25 13.07 -15.45
CA LEU A 24 19.39 12.43 -14.79
C LEU A 24 18.97 11.08 -14.22
N THR A 25 19.70 10.03 -14.56
CA THR A 25 19.37 8.66 -14.15
C THR A 25 20.60 7.96 -13.56
N LYS A 26 20.47 7.31 -12.40
CA LYS A 26 21.59 6.59 -11.76
C LYS A 26 22.82 7.49 -11.52
N CYS A 27 22.61 8.74 -11.13
CA CYS A 27 23.66 9.72 -10.91
C CYS A 27 23.96 9.94 -9.42
N THR A 28 25.17 10.38 -9.11
CA THR A 28 25.52 10.95 -7.80
C THR A 28 25.63 12.47 -7.93
N LEU A 29 24.76 13.19 -7.22
CA LEU A 29 24.52 14.63 -7.38
C LEU A 29 24.77 15.31 -6.03
N ILE A 30 25.78 16.17 -5.96
CA ILE A 30 26.18 16.80 -4.70
C ILE A 30 26.20 18.32 -4.85
N ARG A 31 25.46 19.04 -3.99
CA ARG A 31 25.37 20.51 -4.02
C ARG A 31 24.92 21.03 -5.38
N ILE A 32 23.85 20.47 -5.93
CA ILE A 32 23.29 20.88 -7.22
C ILE A 32 21.97 21.59 -7.02
N THR A 33 21.74 22.63 -7.82
CA THR A 33 20.46 23.31 -7.94
C THR A 33 19.76 22.84 -9.20
N PHE A 34 18.58 22.24 -9.05
CA PHE A 34 17.75 21.74 -10.14
C PHE A 34 16.54 22.63 -10.38
N HIS A 35 16.23 22.92 -11.63
CA HIS A 35 15.01 23.59 -12.05
C HIS A 35 14.33 22.78 -13.17
N ASN A 36 13.03 22.50 -13.03
CA ASN A 36 12.24 21.81 -14.06
C ASN A 36 12.88 20.52 -14.60
N SER A 37 13.59 19.76 -13.75
CA SER A 37 14.38 18.60 -14.18
C SER A 37 13.81 17.29 -13.65
N SER A 38 14.06 16.18 -14.34
CA SER A 38 13.65 14.84 -13.91
C SER A 38 14.85 14.05 -13.41
N ILE A 39 14.78 13.53 -12.20
CA ILE A 39 15.86 12.77 -11.55
C ILE A 39 15.34 11.40 -11.13
N THR A 40 16.00 10.32 -11.57
CA THR A 40 15.56 8.94 -11.33
C THR A 40 16.71 8.07 -10.82
N ASP A 41 16.44 7.15 -9.89
CA ASP A 41 17.40 6.16 -9.36
C ASP A 41 18.74 6.77 -8.89
N SER A 42 18.73 8.00 -8.40
CA SER A 42 19.95 8.78 -8.13
C SER A 42 20.17 9.03 -6.64
N ILE A 43 21.39 9.40 -6.27
CA ILE A 43 21.75 9.81 -4.91
C ILE A 43 22.00 11.32 -4.90
N LEU A 44 21.19 12.07 -4.15
CA LEU A 44 21.26 13.52 -4.03
C LEU A 44 21.71 13.92 -2.62
N LYS A 45 22.74 14.76 -2.51
CA LYS A 45 23.27 15.25 -1.22
C LYS A 45 23.42 16.76 -1.25
N ASN A 46 22.82 17.45 -0.27
CA ASN A 46 22.89 18.91 -0.14
C ASN A 46 22.37 19.66 -1.39
N CYS A 47 21.38 19.11 -2.09
CA CYS A 47 20.84 19.69 -3.33
C CYS A 47 19.59 20.54 -3.06
N SER A 48 19.34 21.51 -3.93
CA SER A 48 18.09 22.30 -3.94
C SER A 48 17.33 22.03 -5.23
N MET A 49 16.03 21.79 -5.15
CA MET A 49 15.19 21.43 -6.29
C MET A 49 13.98 22.34 -6.38
N TYR A 50 13.74 22.88 -7.57
CA TYR A 50 12.62 23.75 -7.91
C TYR A 50 11.86 23.11 -9.07
N ASP A 51 10.57 22.84 -8.88
CA ASP A 51 9.65 22.33 -9.92
C ASP A 51 10.18 21.08 -10.68
N SER A 52 11.03 20.30 -10.01
CA SER A 52 11.69 19.12 -10.54
C SER A 52 11.02 17.83 -10.06
N ILE A 53 11.02 16.79 -10.89
CA ILE A 53 10.41 15.49 -10.58
C ILE A 53 11.52 14.55 -10.09
N ILE A 54 11.26 13.82 -9.00
CA ILE A 54 12.22 12.89 -8.40
C ILE A 54 11.55 11.53 -8.23
N HIS A 55 12.18 10.48 -8.75
CA HIS A 55 11.65 9.12 -8.72
C HIS A 55 12.70 8.13 -8.20
N THR A 56 12.33 7.25 -7.26
CA THR A 56 13.18 6.18 -6.70
C THR A 56 14.60 6.63 -6.31
N SER A 57 14.76 7.88 -5.88
CA SER A 57 16.06 8.48 -5.58
C SER A 57 16.23 8.68 -4.07
N LYS A 58 17.49 8.65 -3.59
CA LYS A 58 17.83 8.87 -2.18
C LYS A 58 18.25 10.32 -1.98
N LEU A 59 17.65 11.01 -1.02
CA LEU A 59 17.92 12.41 -0.73
C LEU A 59 18.50 12.58 0.67
N TYR A 60 19.59 13.33 0.78
CA TYR A 60 20.24 13.64 2.05
C TYR A 60 20.42 15.15 2.17
N ASN A 61 19.83 15.74 3.23
CA ASN A 61 19.89 17.19 3.51
C ASN A 61 19.55 18.06 2.29
N CYS A 62 18.47 17.70 1.59
CA CYS A 62 18.05 18.37 0.37
C CYS A 62 16.84 19.27 0.62
N LYS A 63 16.76 20.38 -0.13
CA LYS A 63 15.64 21.31 -0.09
C LYS A 63 14.81 21.17 -1.36
N ILE A 64 13.49 21.07 -1.22
CA ILE A 64 12.58 20.82 -2.32
C ILE A 64 11.49 21.90 -2.31
N TYR A 65 11.30 22.57 -3.43
CA TYR A 65 10.39 23.70 -3.62
C TYR A 65 9.56 23.49 -4.89
N GLY A 66 8.24 23.67 -4.82
CA GLY A 66 7.35 23.67 -5.99
C GLY A 66 7.24 22.35 -6.77
N THR A 67 8.02 21.33 -6.42
CA THR A 67 7.96 20.04 -7.07
C THR A 67 6.59 19.41 -6.83
N GLN A 68 5.86 19.09 -7.90
CA GLN A 68 4.75 18.13 -7.86
C GLN A 68 5.27 16.71 -7.63
N GLY A 69 6.24 16.57 -6.72
CA GLY A 69 6.81 15.31 -6.33
C GLY A 69 5.69 14.49 -5.72
N MET A 70 5.36 13.39 -6.39
CA MET A 70 4.81 12.21 -5.73
C MET A 70 5.80 11.74 -4.64
N LEU A 71 5.89 12.48 -3.54
CA LEU A 71 5.85 11.85 -2.22
C LEU A 71 4.42 11.33 -2.03
N ARG A 72 3.92 10.50 -2.95
CA ARG A 72 2.85 9.58 -2.60
C ARG A 72 3.55 8.57 -1.71
N SER A 73 3.67 8.89 -0.42
CA SER A 73 3.39 7.86 0.57
C SER A 73 2.13 7.20 0.02
N GLN A 74 2.20 5.94 -0.41
CA GLN A 74 0.97 5.23 -0.76
C GLN A 74 -0.04 5.55 0.33
N PRO A 75 -1.27 5.97 0.00
CA PRO A 75 -2.27 6.17 1.01
C PRO A 75 -2.39 4.85 1.75
N THR A 76 -1.78 4.78 2.93
CA THR A 76 -1.90 3.65 3.82
C THR A 76 -3.37 3.58 4.17
N LEU A 77 -3.94 2.37 4.19
CA LEU A 77 -5.35 2.17 4.52
C LEU A 77 -5.75 2.94 5.80
N SER A 78 -4.82 3.09 6.74
CA SER A 78 -4.96 3.88 7.96
C SER A 78 -5.38 5.35 7.78
N LYS A 79 -5.14 5.96 6.61
CA LYS A 79 -5.55 7.35 6.33
C LYS A 79 -7.03 7.51 6.01
N PHE A 80 -7.71 6.41 5.66
CA PHE A 80 -9.15 6.45 5.44
C PHE A 80 -9.90 6.41 6.78
N PRO A 81 -11.05 7.11 6.87
CA PRO A 81 -12.01 6.93 7.96
C PRO A 81 -12.42 5.46 8.10
N ALA A 82 -12.81 5.06 9.32
CA ALA A 82 -13.11 3.66 9.63
C ALA A 82 -14.22 3.10 8.73
N GLU A 83 -15.22 3.92 8.41
CA GLU A 83 -16.37 3.59 7.57
C GLU A 83 -15.93 3.24 6.14
N ILE A 84 -14.99 4.01 5.59
CA ILE A 84 -14.45 3.75 4.25
C ILE A 84 -13.59 2.49 4.24
N ARG A 85 -12.83 2.25 5.31
CA ARG A 85 -12.06 1.00 5.44
C ARG A 85 -12.97 -0.22 5.51
N GLU A 86 -14.08 -0.14 6.23
CA GLU A 86 -15.06 -1.22 6.33
C GLU A 86 -15.61 -1.59 4.95
N ILE A 87 -16.03 -0.59 4.15
CA ILE A 87 -16.53 -0.82 2.77
C ILE A 87 -15.46 -1.49 1.90
N ILE A 88 -14.20 -1.03 1.98
CA ILE A 88 -13.09 -1.64 1.22
C ILE A 88 -12.91 -3.10 1.64
N PHE A 89 -12.93 -3.38 2.94
CA PHE A 89 -12.82 -4.75 3.44
C PHE A 89 -14.00 -5.61 3.00
N GLU A 90 -15.23 -5.11 3.06
CA GLU A 90 -16.41 -5.84 2.59
C GLU A 90 -16.27 -6.20 1.11
N LEU A 91 -15.88 -5.25 0.25
CA LEU A 91 -15.69 -5.50 -1.18
C LEU A 91 -14.57 -6.51 -1.47
N CYS A 92 -13.45 -6.41 -0.75
CA CYS A 92 -12.31 -7.31 -0.96
C CYS A 92 -12.48 -8.69 -0.33
N LEU A 93 -13.38 -8.83 0.66
CA LEU A 93 -13.67 -10.08 1.36
C LEU A 93 -14.99 -10.73 0.91
N ALA A 94 -15.69 -10.12 -0.06
CA ALA A 94 -16.94 -10.62 -0.63
C ALA A 94 -16.80 -11.91 -1.44
N GLU A 95 -15.58 -12.33 -1.77
CA GLU A 95 -15.36 -13.61 -2.46
C GLU A 95 -15.86 -14.79 -1.61
N THR A 96 -16.47 -15.78 -2.28
CA THR A 96 -17.02 -16.97 -1.62
C THR A 96 -15.95 -17.67 -0.79
N TRP A 97 -16.16 -17.74 0.52
CA TRP A 97 -15.17 -18.32 1.43
C TRP A 97 -14.90 -19.79 1.12
N THR A 98 -13.65 -20.09 0.78
CA THR A 98 -13.18 -21.43 0.41
C THR A 98 -12.64 -22.23 1.61
N GLY A 99 -12.95 -21.81 2.84
CA GLY A 99 -12.39 -22.39 4.07
C GLY A 99 -10.96 -21.91 4.40
N LYS A 100 -10.34 -21.11 3.52
CA LYS A 100 -9.02 -20.50 3.75
C LYS A 100 -9.16 -19.04 4.19
N THR A 101 -8.22 -18.57 5.01
CA THR A 101 -8.16 -17.13 5.36
C THR A 101 -7.83 -16.32 4.11
N PRO A 102 -8.59 -15.26 3.78
CA PRO A 102 -8.31 -14.43 2.62
C PRO A 102 -6.93 -13.80 2.66
N SER A 103 -6.28 -13.69 1.49
CA SER A 103 -4.94 -13.13 1.34
C SER A 103 -4.82 -11.72 1.94
N LEU A 104 -5.89 -10.93 1.86
CA LEU A 104 -5.95 -9.60 2.46
C LEU A 104 -5.79 -9.65 4.00
N VAL A 105 -6.50 -10.55 4.67
CA VAL A 105 -6.42 -10.71 6.14
C VAL A 105 -5.02 -11.18 6.54
N ILE A 106 -4.39 -12.04 5.73
CA ILE A 106 -3.01 -12.50 5.96
C ILE A 106 -2.02 -11.33 5.83
N ALA A 107 -2.16 -10.52 4.77
CA ALA A 107 -1.29 -9.38 4.51
C ALA A 107 -1.35 -8.32 5.63
N LEU A 108 -2.50 -8.19 6.29
CA LEU A 108 -2.71 -7.22 7.36
C LEU A 108 -2.19 -7.67 8.73
N ARG A 109 -1.72 -8.91 8.92
CA ARG A 109 -1.31 -9.44 10.25
C ARG A 109 -0.30 -8.58 11.01
N CYS A 110 0.60 -7.89 10.31
CA CYS A 110 1.60 -7.01 10.93
C CYS A 110 1.06 -5.61 11.29
N GLN A 111 -0.19 -5.30 10.90
CA GLN A 111 -0.85 -4.01 11.13
C GLN A 111 -2.01 -4.19 12.10
N LYS A 112 -1.74 -4.17 13.41
CA LYS A 112 -2.68 -4.52 14.50
C LYS A 112 -4.09 -3.92 14.35
N GLU A 113 -4.19 -2.63 14.05
CA GLU A 113 -5.47 -1.93 13.92
C GLU A 113 -6.25 -2.32 12.65
N LEU A 114 -5.55 -2.49 11.53
CA LEU A 114 -6.19 -2.86 10.26
C LEU A 114 -6.54 -4.35 10.23
N TYR A 115 -5.72 -5.18 10.87
CA TYR A 115 -5.98 -6.59 11.05
C TYR A 115 -7.26 -6.85 11.84
N SER A 116 -7.44 -6.17 12.98
CA SER A 116 -8.64 -6.32 13.81
C SER A 116 -9.90 -5.93 13.05
N GLN A 117 -9.89 -4.78 12.38
CA GLN A 117 -11.03 -4.32 11.56
C GLN A 117 -11.34 -5.28 10.40
N ALA A 118 -10.33 -5.70 9.64
CA ALA A 118 -10.54 -6.64 8.53
C ALA A 118 -11.04 -8.01 9.02
N LEU A 119 -10.59 -8.46 10.21
CA LEU A 119 -11.03 -9.70 10.81
C LEU A 119 -12.49 -9.62 11.30
N GLU A 120 -12.90 -8.49 11.90
CA GLU A 120 -14.29 -8.25 12.30
C GLU A 120 -15.23 -8.28 11.10
N VAL A 121 -14.87 -7.57 10.03
CA VAL A 121 -15.64 -7.59 8.76
C VAL A 121 -15.72 -9.01 8.20
N PHE A 122 -14.58 -9.70 8.13
CA PHE A 122 -14.53 -11.08 7.67
C PHE A 122 -15.46 -12.00 8.47
N GLN A 123 -15.47 -11.89 9.80
CA GLN A 123 -16.33 -12.70 10.66
C GLN A 123 -17.81 -12.32 10.53
N LYS A 124 -18.13 -11.03 10.39
CA LYS A 124 -19.50 -10.52 10.17
C LYS A 124 -20.08 -11.09 8.87
N MET A 125 -19.29 -11.10 7.80
CA MET A 125 -19.70 -11.64 6.49
C MET A 125 -19.80 -13.17 6.48
N ASN A 126 -18.96 -13.86 7.24
CA ASN A 126 -18.92 -15.33 7.30
C ASN A 126 -19.67 -15.88 8.52
N ARG A 127 -20.81 -15.27 8.88
CA ARG A 127 -21.72 -15.85 9.89
C ARG A 127 -22.52 -16.99 9.26
N PHE A 128 -22.30 -18.21 9.76
CA PHE A 128 -23.07 -19.39 9.35
C PHE A 128 -24.37 -19.48 10.14
N PHE A 129 -25.49 -19.32 9.44
CA PHE A 129 -26.80 -19.73 9.97
C PHE A 129 -27.07 -21.18 9.56
N LEU A 130 -27.06 -22.09 10.53
CA LEU A 130 -27.49 -23.48 10.37
C LEU A 130 -29.03 -23.57 10.39
N ARG A 131 -29.71 -22.83 9.50
CA ARG A 131 -31.19 -22.84 9.40
C ARG A 131 -31.72 -23.72 8.28
N ASP A 132 -30.99 -23.86 7.17
CA ASP A 132 -31.44 -24.64 6.02
C ASP A 132 -30.87 -26.06 6.03
N ALA A 133 -31.73 -27.05 5.83
CA ALA A 133 -31.34 -28.45 5.65
C ALA A 133 -30.28 -28.63 4.54
N ASN A 134 -30.29 -27.78 3.51
CA ASN A 134 -29.30 -27.76 2.44
C ASN A 134 -27.90 -27.29 2.90
N ARG A 135 -27.80 -26.50 3.98
CA ARG A 135 -26.53 -26.01 4.52
C ARG A 135 -25.92 -26.93 5.57
N LEU A 136 -26.70 -27.83 6.17
CA LEU A 136 -26.17 -28.93 6.99
C LEU A 136 -25.33 -29.91 6.17
N VAL A 137 -25.69 -30.13 4.91
CA VAL A 137 -24.91 -30.98 3.99
C VAL A 137 -23.54 -30.35 3.70
N LEU A 138 -23.50 -29.05 3.44
CA LEU A 138 -22.25 -28.31 3.25
C LEU A 138 -21.38 -28.32 4.52
N PHE A 139 -22.00 -28.14 5.70
CA PHE A 139 -21.30 -28.24 6.99
C PHE A 139 -20.70 -29.64 7.21
N LYS A 140 -21.46 -30.71 6.91
CA LYS A 140 -20.98 -32.10 7.00
C LYS A 140 -19.86 -32.42 5.99
N SER A 141 -19.82 -31.71 4.87
CA SER A 141 -18.75 -31.86 3.87
C SER A 141 -17.49 -31.04 4.18
N MET A 142 -17.48 -30.26 5.27
CA MET A 142 -16.28 -29.50 5.66
C MET A 142 -15.19 -30.45 6.19
N PRO A 143 -13.91 -30.21 5.86
CA PRO A 143 -12.80 -30.95 6.44
C PRO A 143 -12.76 -30.83 7.98
N GLU A 144 -12.35 -31.89 8.68
CA GLU A 144 -12.25 -31.89 10.15
C GLU A 144 -11.37 -30.77 10.71
N THR A 145 -10.35 -30.35 9.95
CA THR A 145 -9.48 -29.23 10.29
C THR A 145 -10.20 -27.88 10.28
N VAL A 146 -11.28 -27.74 9.52
CA VAL A 146 -12.12 -26.54 9.51
C VAL A 146 -13.09 -26.59 10.68
N LEU A 147 -13.70 -27.75 10.93
CA LEU A 147 -14.64 -27.96 12.04
C LEU A 147 -13.97 -27.71 13.40
N SER A 148 -12.72 -28.14 13.59
CA SER A 148 -11.96 -27.91 14.82
C SER A 148 -11.63 -26.43 15.10
N ASN A 149 -11.70 -25.58 14.07
CA ASN A 149 -11.46 -24.14 14.19
C ASN A 149 -12.75 -23.34 14.46
N ILE A 150 -13.92 -23.98 14.44
CA ILE A 150 -15.19 -23.31 14.73
C ILE A 150 -15.30 -23.09 16.24
N ARG A 151 -15.21 -21.83 16.67
CA ARG A 151 -15.20 -21.47 18.11
C ARG A 151 -16.57 -21.23 18.70
N SER A 152 -17.57 -20.93 17.88
CA SER A 152 -18.94 -20.75 18.33
C SER A 152 -19.92 -21.10 17.23
N ILE A 153 -20.90 -21.95 17.55
CA ILE A 153 -22.03 -22.25 16.67
C ILE A 153 -23.26 -21.74 17.38
N THR A 154 -24.00 -20.84 16.73
CA THR A 154 -25.31 -20.39 17.24
C THR A 154 -26.38 -21.14 16.47
N ILE A 155 -26.99 -22.12 17.12
CA ILE A 155 -28.16 -22.83 16.59
C ILE A 155 -29.38 -22.02 17.00
N ALA A 156 -30.04 -21.38 16.04
CA ALA A 156 -31.33 -20.76 16.29
C ALA A 156 -32.39 -21.86 16.36
N ASN A 157 -32.74 -22.31 17.57
CA ASN A 157 -33.87 -23.21 17.78
C ASN A 157 -35.16 -22.53 17.33
N LEU A 158 -35.82 -23.11 16.33
CA LEU A 158 -37.24 -22.88 16.07
C LEU A 158 -38.02 -23.98 16.79
N PHE A 159 -38.48 -23.70 18.01
CA PHE A 159 -39.76 -24.23 18.45
C PHE A 159 -40.83 -23.28 17.94
N MET A 160 -41.39 -23.60 16.78
CA MET A 160 -42.76 -23.30 16.38
C MET A 160 -43.21 -24.38 15.40
#